data_AF-A0A0G1W732-F1
#
_entry.id   AF-A0A0G1W732-F1
#
_cell.length_a   1.000
_cell.length_b   1.000
_cell.length_c   1.000
_cell.angle_alpha   90.00
_cell.angle_beta   90.00
_cell.angle_gamma   90.00
#
_symmetry.space_group_name_H-M   'P 1'
#
loop_
_entity.id
_entity.type
_entity.pdbx_description
1 polymer ?
#
loop_
_entity_poly.entity_id
_entity_poly.type
_entity_poly.pdbx_seq_one_letter_code
_entity_poly.pdbx_strand_id
1 'polypeptide(L)'
;MDEEFFQQDIFGNTVKVVLENPEDEDAIGPKARGDFNVFTLTDAIGARHKRDAWVLYRKALASGMAAEEVFFKVFWQVKTMMVASKTKTAEEAEMKPFPYSKAKGFLKNFSQEELQNLSAELVAGYHQARRGEGEIETLVEKQLLKL
;
A
#
# COMPACT_ATOMS: atom_id res chain seq x y z
N MET A 1 -11.04 35.40 -27.14
CA MET A 1 -12.26 35.68 -27.93
C MET A 1 -13.01 34.38 -27.85
N ASP A 2 -13.90 34.27 -26.87
CA ASP A 2 -14.61 33.01 -26.61
C ASP A 2 -15.66 32.84 -27.71
N GLU A 3 -15.47 31.83 -28.56
CA GLU A 3 -16.48 31.48 -29.58
C GLU A 3 -17.64 30.79 -28.87
N GLU A 4 -18.75 31.51 -28.73
CA GLU A 4 -19.99 30.94 -28.21
C GLU A 4 -20.70 30.14 -29.30
N PHE A 5 -20.80 28.82 -29.11
CA PHE A 5 -21.49 27.92 -30.04
C PHE A 5 -22.95 27.72 -29.62
N PHE A 6 -23.87 27.98 -30.55
CA PHE A 6 -25.31 27.79 -30.37
C PHE A 6 -25.83 26.80 -31.41
N GLN A 7 -26.69 25.87 -30.99
CA GLN A 7 -27.33 24.90 -31.88
C GLN A 7 -28.84 24.83 -31.61
N GLN A 8 -29.63 24.54 -32.64
CA GLN A 8 -31.05 24.25 -32.48
C GLN A 8 -31.27 22.82 -31.99
N ASP A 9 -32.06 22.67 -30.93
CA ASP A 9 -32.51 21.36 -30.47
C ASP A 9 -33.53 20.74 -31.43
N ILE A 10 -33.91 19.49 -31.17
CA ILE A 10 -34.84 18.72 -32.00
C ILE A 10 -36.28 19.30 -32.01
N PHE A 11 -36.56 20.30 -31.19
CA PHE A 11 -37.82 21.03 -31.14
C PHE A 11 -37.70 22.44 -31.76
N GLY A 12 -36.55 22.76 -32.34
CA GLY A 12 -36.30 24.01 -33.06
C GLY A 12 -35.91 25.19 -32.17
N ASN A 13 -35.66 24.99 -30.87
CA ASN A 13 -35.23 26.05 -29.97
C ASN A 13 -33.71 26.21 -30.04
N THR A 14 -33.22 27.45 -30.09
CA THR A 14 -31.77 27.71 -30.06
C THR A 14 -31.24 27.59 -28.63
N VAL A 15 -30.37 26.61 -28.40
CA VAL A 15 -29.76 26.32 -27.09
C VAL A 15 -28.26 26.62 -27.15
N LYS A 16 -27.74 27.25 -26.09
CA LYS A 16 -26.30 27.49 -25.91
C LYS A 16 -25.62 26.16 -25.54
N VAL A 17 -24.65 25.73 -26.35
CA VAL A 17 -23.90 24.50 -26.04
C VAL A 17 -22.80 24.87 -25.07
N VAL A 18 -22.97 24.52 -23.80
CA VAL A 18 -21.90 24.53 -22.81
C VAL A 18 -21.12 23.23 -23.01
N LEU A 19 -19.92 23.32 -23.58
CA LEU A 19 -19.00 22.18 -23.59
C LEU A 19 -18.46 22.02 -22.16
N GLU A 20 -19.09 21.17 -21.38
CA GLU A 20 -18.56 20.78 -20.07
C GLU A 20 -17.20 20.09 -20.26
N ASN A 21 -16.24 20.43 -19.39
CA ASN A 21 -14.93 19.82 -19.41
C ASN A 21 -15.08 18.30 -19.22
N PRO A 22 -14.34 17.48 -19.99
CA PRO A 22 -14.40 16.01 -19.89
C PRO A 22 -13.87 15.44 -18.56
N GLU A 23 -13.60 16.28 -17.55
CA GLU A 23 -13.13 15.86 -16.23
C GLU A 23 -14.30 15.50 -15.28
N ASP A 24 -15.55 15.79 -15.64
CA ASP A 24 -16.75 15.48 -14.84
C ASP A 24 -17.56 14.30 -15.41
N GLU A 25 -16.91 13.35 -16.11
CA GLU A 25 -17.52 12.04 -16.34
C GLU A 25 -17.43 11.20 -15.05
N ASP A 26 -18.51 11.23 -14.26
CA ASP A 26 -18.82 10.17 -13.30
C ASP A 26 -18.89 8.84 -14.05
N ALA A 27 -17.76 8.13 -14.10
CA ALA A 27 -17.62 6.87 -14.82
C ALA A 27 -18.70 5.87 -14.37
N ILE A 28 -19.56 5.47 -15.31
CA ILE A 28 -20.48 4.34 -15.15
C ILE A 28 -19.66 3.05 -15.23
N GLY A 29 -18.93 2.77 -14.16
CA GLY A 29 -18.15 1.56 -13.90
C GLY A 29 -18.24 1.22 -12.41
N PRO A 30 -17.81 0.02 -11.96
CA PRO A 30 -17.77 -0.28 -10.54
C PRO A 30 -16.91 0.79 -9.86
N LYS A 31 -17.49 1.55 -8.91
CA LYS A 31 -16.80 2.58 -8.14
C LYS A 31 -15.44 2.03 -7.71
N ALA A 32 -14.35 2.71 -8.11
CA ALA A 32 -13.02 2.38 -7.65
C ALA A 32 -13.10 2.21 -6.13
N ARG A 33 -12.81 1.00 -5.63
CA ARG A 33 -12.69 0.75 -4.19
C ARG A 33 -11.71 1.81 -3.71
N GLY A 34 -12.11 2.69 -2.80
CA GLY A 34 -11.22 3.76 -2.31
C GLY A 34 -9.88 3.14 -1.94
N ASP A 35 -8.84 3.48 -2.70
CA ASP A 35 -7.55 2.79 -2.62
C ASP A 35 -7.01 2.92 -1.20
N PHE A 36 -7.02 1.82 -0.44
CA PHE A 36 -6.42 1.81 0.88
C PHE A 36 -4.92 2.04 0.72
N ASN A 37 -4.40 3.11 1.33
CA ASN A 37 -2.97 3.40 1.26
C ASN A 37 -2.18 2.41 2.14
N VAL A 38 -1.78 1.29 1.55
CA VAL A 38 -1.01 0.22 2.21
C VAL A 38 0.34 0.69 2.75
N PHE A 39 0.89 1.81 2.27
CA PHE A 39 2.14 2.34 2.80
C PHE A 39 1.99 2.90 4.23
N THR A 40 0.78 3.30 4.63
CA THR A 40 0.52 3.68 6.03
C THR A 40 0.71 2.50 6.99
N LEU A 41 0.36 1.28 6.55
CA LEU A 41 0.61 0.06 7.32
C LEU A 41 2.12 -0.20 7.44
N THR A 42 2.88 -0.10 6.34
CA THR A 42 4.33 -0.32 6.38
C THR A 42 5.06 0.70 7.26
N ASP A 43 4.54 1.93 7.32
CA ASP A 43 5.06 2.98 8.20
C ASP A 43 4.80 2.67 9.67
N ALA A 44 3.58 2.24 10.02
CA ALA A 44 3.24 1.83 11.38
C ALA A 44 4.09 0.64 11.85
N ILE A 45 4.40 -0.30 10.95
CA ILE A 45 5.33 -1.40 11.21
C ILE A 45 6.73 -0.88 11.49
N GLY A 46 7.29 -0.05 10.60
CA GLY A 46 8.62 0.54 10.78
C GLY A 46 8.74 1.42 12.04
N ALA A 47 7.66 2.07 12.44
CA ALA A 47 7.57 2.85 13.67
C ALA A 47 7.32 2.00 14.94
N ARG A 48 7.11 0.69 14.80
CA ARG A 48 6.68 -0.24 15.87
C ARG A 48 5.41 0.20 16.59
N HIS A 49 4.49 0.81 15.86
CA HIS A 49 3.17 1.15 16.37
C HIS A 49 2.24 -0.05 16.22
N LYS A 50 2.43 -1.08 17.06
CA LYS A 50 1.72 -2.37 16.99
C LYS A 50 0.20 -2.21 16.86
N ARG A 51 -0.41 -1.38 17.71
CA ARG A 51 -1.86 -1.12 17.67
C ARG A 51 -2.29 -0.53 16.33
N ASP A 52 -1.56 0.48 15.85
CA ASP A 52 -1.89 1.16 14.61
C ASP A 52 -1.69 0.24 13.40
N ALA A 53 -0.60 -0.53 13.39
CA ALA A 53 -0.33 -1.52 12.37
C ALA A 53 -1.45 -2.57 12.30
N TRP A 54 -1.92 -3.09 13.43
CA TRP A 54 -3.04 -4.03 13.47
C TRP A 54 -4.35 -3.39 12.97
N VAL A 55 -4.68 -2.17 13.42
CA VAL A 55 -5.88 -1.46 12.95
C VAL A 55 -5.83 -1.20 11.45
N LEU A 56 -4.68 -0.74 10.93
CA LEU A 56 -4.47 -0.50 9.50
C LEU A 56 -4.57 -1.80 8.69
N TYR A 57 -4.07 -2.91 9.23
CA TYR A 57 -4.23 -4.22 8.62
C TYR A 57 -5.70 -4.64 8.50
N ARG A 58 -6.48 -4.51 9.58
CA ARG A 58 -7.93 -4.80 9.54
C ARG A 58 -8.67 -3.88 8.56
N LYS A 59 -8.28 -2.61 8.46
CA LYS A 59 -8.83 -1.67 7.47
C LYS A 59 -8.50 -2.07 6.03
N ALA A 60 -7.28 -2.53 5.76
CA ALA A 60 -6.87 -3.03 4.45
C ALA A 60 -7.72 -4.24 4.01
N LEU A 61 -7.95 -5.19 4.92
CA LEU A 61 -8.82 -6.34 4.63
C LEU A 61 -10.28 -5.89 4.42
N ALA A 62 -10.78 -4.96 5.24
CA ALA A 62 -12.13 -4.43 5.13
C ALA A 62 -12.36 -3.63 3.83
N SER A 63 -11.31 -3.06 3.22
CA SER A 63 -11.38 -2.45 1.89
C SER A 63 -11.36 -3.47 0.74
N GLY A 64 -11.28 -4.76 1.06
CA GLY A 64 -11.27 -5.85 0.08
C GLY A 64 -9.90 -6.17 -0.51
N MET A 65 -8.81 -5.68 0.09
CA MET A 65 -7.47 -6.14 -0.29
C MET A 65 -7.29 -7.60 0.12
N ALA A 66 -6.66 -8.39 -0.73
CA ALA A 66 -6.28 -9.76 -0.37
C ALA A 66 -5.21 -9.72 0.73
N ALA A 67 -5.31 -10.61 1.72
CA ALA A 67 -4.30 -10.74 2.78
C ALA A 67 -2.90 -10.96 2.19
N GLU A 68 -2.81 -11.63 1.04
CA GLU A 68 -1.56 -11.87 0.34
C GLU A 68 -0.94 -10.62 -0.28
N GLU A 69 -1.76 -9.73 -0.82
CA GLU A 69 -1.29 -8.43 -1.32
C GLU A 69 -0.67 -7.63 -0.18
N VAL A 70 -1.34 -7.62 0.97
CA VAL A 70 -0.85 -6.96 2.19
C VAL A 70 0.44 -7.63 2.69
N PHE A 71 0.49 -8.96 2.69
CA PHE A 71 1.67 -9.73 3.06
C PHE A 71 2.90 -9.30 2.25
N PHE A 72 2.80 -9.20 0.92
CA PHE A 72 3.95 -8.80 0.11
C PHE A 72 4.43 -7.37 0.40
N LYS A 73 3.53 -6.47 0.79
CA LYS A 73 3.91 -5.11 1.22
C LYS A 73 4.63 -5.12 2.57
N VAL A 74 4.16 -5.92 3.53
CA VAL A 74 4.84 -6.14 4.81
C VAL A 74 6.23 -6.75 4.58
N PHE A 75 6.31 -7.82 3.79
CA PHE A 75 7.57 -8.47 3.46
C PHE A 75 8.55 -7.52 2.76
N TRP A 76 8.07 -6.73 1.80
CA TRP A 76 8.90 -5.72 1.13
C TRP A 76 9.46 -4.68 2.10
N GLN A 77 8.66 -4.21 3.06
CA GLN A 77 9.12 -3.26 4.07
C GLN A 77 10.23 -3.87 4.94
N VAL A 78 10.03 -5.08 5.46
CA VAL A 78 11.03 -5.79 6.29
C VAL A 78 12.31 -6.03 5.48
N LYS A 79 12.18 -6.48 4.22
CA LYS A 79 13.32 -6.66 3.31
C LYS A 79 14.06 -5.34 3.09
N THR A 80 13.34 -4.23 2.88
CA THR A 80 13.93 -2.92 2.65
C THR A 80 14.70 -2.44 3.88
N MET A 81 14.18 -2.66 5.09
CA MET A 81 14.90 -2.40 6.33
C MET A 81 16.14 -3.29 6.48
N MET A 82 16.07 -4.57 6.12
CA MET A 82 17.26 -5.44 6.12
C MET A 82 18.35 -4.99 5.13
N VAL A 83 17.97 -4.56 3.93
CA VAL A 83 18.94 -4.04 2.95
C VAL A 83 19.53 -2.72 3.45
N ALA A 84 18.68 -1.83 3.96
CA ALA A 84 19.12 -0.58 4.56
C ALA A 84 20.03 -0.80 5.77
N SER A 85 19.86 -1.86 6.56
CA SER A 85 20.74 -2.11 7.71
C SER A 85 22.15 -2.56 7.32
N LYS A 86 22.32 -3.14 6.12
CA LYS A 86 23.61 -3.66 5.63
C LYS A 86 24.38 -2.72 4.71
N THR A 87 23.73 -1.66 4.22
CA THR A 87 24.29 -0.71 3.26
C THR A 87 24.37 0.69 3.87
N LYS A 88 25.12 1.59 3.22
CA LYS A 88 25.27 2.99 3.64
C LYS A 88 24.47 3.95 2.79
N THR A 89 24.28 3.66 1.50
CA THR A 89 23.56 4.53 0.57
C THR A 89 22.48 3.80 -0.22
N ALA A 90 21.51 4.55 -0.76
CA ALA A 90 20.46 4.01 -1.62
C ALA A 90 21.03 3.42 -2.93
N GLU A 91 22.12 4.00 -3.43
CA GLU A 91 22.83 3.55 -4.63
C GLU A 91 23.51 2.19 -4.40
N GLU A 92 24.23 2.03 -3.29
CA GLU A 92 24.83 0.74 -2.89
C GLU A 92 23.78 -0.36 -2.74
N ALA A 93 22.57 0.02 -2.30
CA ALA A 93 21.44 -0.88 -2.15
C ALA A 93 20.68 -1.16 -3.46
N GLU A 94 21.01 -0.48 -4.57
CA GLU A 94 20.25 -0.50 -5.82
C GLU A 94 18.76 -0.16 -5.60
N MET A 95 18.47 0.80 -4.71
CA MET A 95 17.12 1.20 -4.32
C MET A 95 16.84 2.68 -4.62
N LYS A 96 15.56 3.01 -4.79
CA LYS A 96 15.12 4.41 -4.84
C LYS A 96 15.43 5.13 -3.52
N PRO A 97 15.84 6.42 -3.55
CA PRO A 97 16.24 7.15 -2.34
C PRO A 97 15.16 7.25 -1.26
N PHE A 98 13.89 7.43 -1.65
CA PHE A 98 12.80 7.64 -0.69
C PHE A 98 12.50 6.40 0.18
N PRO A 99 12.20 5.21 -0.38
CA PRO A 99 12.06 3.98 0.42
C PRO A 99 13.28 3.67 1.29
N TYR A 100 14.48 3.86 0.73
CA TYR A 100 15.73 3.59 1.44
C TYR A 100 15.90 4.47 2.68
N SER A 101 15.75 5.79 2.50
CA SER A 101 15.92 6.77 3.57
C SER A 101 14.88 6.57 4.67
N LYS A 102 13.65 6.24 4.28
CA LYS A 102 12.57 5.93 5.21
C LYS A 102 12.88 4.69 6.04
N ALA A 103 13.31 3.61 5.39
CA ALA A 103 13.70 2.38 6.07
C ALA A 103 14.91 2.58 7.00
N LYS A 104 15.92 3.35 6.58
CA LYS A 104 17.05 3.76 7.44
C LYS A 104 16.56 4.45 8.71
N GLY A 105 15.59 5.36 8.60
CA GLY A 105 14.99 6.06 9.74
C GLY A 105 14.30 5.13 10.75
N PHE A 106 13.78 3.98 10.31
CA PHE A 106 13.13 2.99 11.16
C PHE A 106 14.11 2.03 11.86
N LEU A 107 15.36 1.91 11.40
CA LEU A 107 16.32 0.96 11.97
C LEU A 107 16.61 1.19 13.45
N LYS A 108 16.47 2.42 13.94
CA LYS A 108 16.61 2.73 15.38
C LYS A 108 15.60 1.98 16.27
N ASN A 109 14.51 1.48 15.71
CA ASN A 109 13.45 0.78 16.44
C ASN A 109 13.68 -0.74 16.50
N PHE A 110 14.62 -1.29 15.74
CA PHE A 110 14.79 -2.73 15.57
C PHE A 110 16.24 -3.16 15.79
N SER A 111 16.45 -4.31 16.41
CA SER A 111 17.76 -4.95 16.38
C SER A 111 18.00 -5.66 15.05
N GLN A 112 19.27 -5.91 14.73
CA GLN A 112 19.61 -6.66 13.51
C GLN A 112 19.08 -8.11 13.57
N GLU A 113 19.21 -8.76 14.73
CA GLU A 113 18.72 -10.12 14.97
C GLU A 113 17.20 -10.18 14.84
N GLU A 114 16.49 -9.20 15.38
CA GLU A 114 15.04 -9.11 15.29
C GLU A 114 14.56 -9.00 13.83
N LEU A 115 15.19 -8.15 13.00
CA LEU A 115 14.84 -8.05 11.59
C LEU A 115 15.12 -9.35 10.82
N GLN A 116 16.19 -10.06 11.18
CA GLN A 116 16.50 -11.36 10.58
C GLN A 116 15.44 -12.41 10.94
N ASN A 117 15.06 -12.48 12.22
CA ASN A 117 14.03 -13.39 12.70
C ASN A 117 12.67 -13.08 12.07
N LEU A 118 12.25 -11.81 12.05
CA LEU A 118 11.00 -11.39 11.42
C LEU A 118 10.96 -11.76 9.93
N SER A 119 12.06 -11.53 9.20
CA SER A 119 12.17 -11.90 7.79
C SER A 119 12.08 -13.43 7.58
N ALA A 120 12.80 -14.20 8.39
CA ALA A 120 12.78 -15.66 8.33
C ALA A 120 11.38 -16.22 8.63
N GLU A 121 10.70 -15.69 9.65
CA GLU A 121 9.34 -16.08 9.99
C GLU A 121 8.32 -15.74 8.89
N LEU A 122 8.44 -14.59 8.24
CA LEU A 122 7.58 -14.20 7.11
C LEU A 122 7.74 -15.16 5.93
N VAL A 123 8.98 -15.50 5.57
CA VAL A 123 9.27 -16.43 4.46
C VAL A 123 8.76 -17.83 4.79
N ALA A 124 9.12 -18.36 5.96
CA ALA A 124 8.70 -19.69 6.39
C ALA A 124 7.17 -19.79 6.47
N GLY A 125 6.53 -18.81 7.09
CA GLY A 125 5.08 -18.74 7.24
C GLY A 125 4.35 -18.66 5.90
N TYR A 126 4.87 -17.89 4.93
CA TYR A 126 4.28 -17.83 3.60
C TYR A 126 4.31 -19.19 2.92
N HIS A 127 5.45 -19.90 2.97
CA HIS A 127 5.55 -21.24 2.41
C HIS A 127 4.65 -22.26 3.13
N GLN A 128 4.51 -22.17 4.45
CA GLN A 128 3.57 -22.99 5.23
C GLN A 128 2.13 -22.74 4.77
N ALA A 129 1.71 -21.48 4.67
CA ALA A 129 0.37 -21.14 4.20
C ALA A 129 0.11 -21.64 2.78
N ARG A 130 1.10 -21.54 1.88
CA ARG A 130 0.98 -22.08 0.52
C ARG A 130 0.95 -23.61 0.44
N ARG A 131 1.35 -24.33 1.49
CA ARG A 131 1.16 -25.77 1.63
C ARG A 131 -0.15 -26.16 2.32
N GLY A 132 -0.98 -25.18 2.70
CA GLY A 132 -2.23 -25.43 3.43
C GLY A 132 -2.04 -25.64 4.94
N GLU A 133 -0.86 -25.32 5.48
CA GLU A 133 -0.54 -25.44 6.92
C GLU A 133 -0.96 -24.17 7.72
N GLY A 134 -1.80 -23.31 7.14
CA GLY A 134 -2.33 -22.11 7.77
C GLY A 134 -2.79 -21.04 6.77
N GLU A 135 -3.29 -19.92 7.29
CA GLU A 135 -3.80 -18.82 6.49
C GLU A 135 -2.83 -17.63 6.45
N ILE A 136 -2.68 -17.01 5.27
CA ILE A 136 -1.86 -15.78 5.12
C ILE A 136 -2.40 -14.65 6.01
N GLU A 137 -3.72 -14.57 6.18
CA GLU A 137 -4.34 -13.57 7.06
C GLU A 137 -3.85 -13.71 8.50
N THR A 138 -3.90 -14.93 9.03
CA THR A 138 -3.43 -15.25 10.38
C THR A 138 -1.91 -15.05 10.51
N LEU A 139 -1.14 -15.38 9.47
CA LEU A 139 0.31 -15.15 9.47
C LEU A 139 0.62 -13.65 9.66
N VAL A 140 0.05 -12.79 8.81
CA VAL A 140 0.30 -11.34 8.89
C VAL A 140 -0.13 -10.80 10.24
N GLU A 141 -1.34 -11.15 10.71
CA GLU A 141 -1.85 -10.70 12.00
C GLU A 141 -0.93 -11.09 13.17
N LYS A 142 -0.47 -12.35 13.20
CA LYS A 142 0.48 -12.83 14.21
C LYS A 142 1.77 -12.01 14.22
N GLN A 143 2.31 -11.68 13.05
CA GLN A 143 3.53 -10.88 12.96
C GLN A 143 3.33 -9.45 13.45
N LEU A 144 2.21 -8.82 13.09
CA LEU A 144 1.88 -7.47 13.57
C LEU A 144 1.70 -7.43 15.09
N LEU A 145 1.13 -8.48 15.69
CA LEU A 145 0.95 -8.57 17.12
C LEU A 145 2.23 -8.91 17.90
N LYS A 146 3.30 -9.32 17.23
CA LYS A 146 4.63 -9.57 17.85
C LYS A 146 5.53 -8.33 17.87
N LEU A 147 5.19 -7.28 17.11
CA LEU A 147 5.97 -6.02 17.01
C LEU A 147 6.17 -5.32 18.36
#